data_AF-A0A9D8MLY0-F1
#
_entry.id   AF-A0A9D8MLY0-F1
#
_cell.length_a   1.000
_cell.length_b   1.000
_cell.length_c   1.000
_cell.angle_alpha   90.00
_cell.angle_beta   90.00
_cell.angle_gamma   90.00
#
_symmetry.space_group_name_H-M   'P 1'
#
loop_
_entity.id
_entity.type
_entity.pdbx_description
1 polymer ?
#
loop_
_entity_poly.entity_id
_entity_poly.type
_entity_poly.pdbx_seq_one_letter_code
_entity_poly.pdbx_strand_id
1 'polypeptide(L)'
;MKPGDQFDCPHCGKDSFLKKETLMNGWTRAGEVLKCASCGAVIERMDETGSSGPESEASGGKAAGLDALSALLGGDTESKAAVPEGFLKQERRFCRDCAYRIATAFRMRCGRHEKDVNPMDDCPDFTPRTGE
;
A
#
# COMPACT_ATOMS: atom_id res chain seq x y z
N MET A 1 -20.82 20.64 -17.70
CA MET A 1 -21.09 19.36 -18.42
C MET A 1 -21.04 18.18 -17.46
N LYS A 2 -21.60 17.00 -17.75
CA LYS A 2 -21.47 15.84 -16.85
C LYS A 2 -20.14 15.09 -17.13
N PRO A 3 -19.48 14.53 -16.11
CA PRO A 3 -18.36 13.62 -16.33
C PRO A 3 -18.79 12.48 -17.25
N GLY A 4 -18.03 12.20 -18.31
CA GLY A 4 -18.33 11.15 -19.28
C GLY A 4 -19.14 11.58 -20.50
N ASP A 5 -19.57 12.84 -20.61
CA ASP A 5 -20.20 13.34 -21.84
C ASP A 5 -19.18 13.41 -22.99
N GLN A 6 -19.65 13.15 -24.22
CA GLN A 6 -18.90 13.39 -25.46
C GLN A 6 -18.97 14.87 -25.82
N PHE A 7 -17.84 15.47 -26.17
CA PHE A 7 -17.77 16.86 -26.61
C PHE A 7 -16.64 17.07 -27.62
N ASP A 8 -16.83 18.06 -28.50
CA ASP A 8 -15.78 18.53 -29.39
C ASP A 8 -14.85 19.46 -28.63
N CYS A 9 -13.60 19.04 -28.46
CA CYS A 9 -12.67 19.81 -27.64
C CYS A 9 -12.19 21.07 -28.39
N PRO A 10 -12.39 22.30 -27.86
CA PRO A 10 -11.94 23.53 -28.52
C PRO A 10 -10.41 23.67 -28.57
N HIS A 11 -9.67 22.89 -27.78
CA HIS A 11 -8.21 22.94 -27.75
C HIS A 11 -7.55 22.03 -28.78
N CYS A 12 -8.11 20.85 -29.03
CA CYS A 12 -7.52 19.87 -29.95
C CYS A 12 -8.36 19.56 -31.19
N GLY A 13 -9.60 20.06 -31.25
CA GLY A 13 -10.51 19.88 -32.39
C GLY A 13 -10.95 18.43 -32.63
N LYS A 14 -10.85 17.57 -31.60
CA LYS A 14 -11.24 16.16 -31.66
C LYS A 14 -12.40 15.90 -30.71
N ASP A 15 -13.26 14.97 -31.12
CA ASP A 15 -14.28 14.35 -30.27
C ASP A 15 -13.57 13.66 -29.10
N SER A 16 -13.88 14.11 -27.88
CA SER A 16 -13.27 13.60 -26.67
C SER A 16 -14.34 13.43 -25.59
N PHE A 17 -14.00 12.66 -24.56
CA PHE A 17 -14.82 12.53 -23.36
C PHE A 17 -14.31 13.47 -22.26
N LEU A 18 -15.23 13.97 -21.43
CA LEU A 18 -14.91 14.73 -20.22
C LEU A 18 -14.46 13.78 -19.11
N LYS A 19 -13.19 13.90 -18.71
CA LYS A 19 -12.60 13.19 -17.58
C LYS A 19 -12.61 14.06 -16.33
N LYS A 20 -13.13 13.53 -15.22
CA LYS A 20 -13.07 14.15 -13.90
C LYS A 20 -11.74 13.84 -13.22
N GLU A 21 -11.03 14.86 -12.77
CA GLU A 21 -9.79 14.73 -12.01
C GLU A 21 -9.86 15.60 -10.75
N THR A 22 -9.64 14.98 -9.59
CA THR A 22 -9.57 15.69 -8.32
C THR A 22 -8.20 16.35 -8.20
N LEU A 23 -8.18 17.68 -8.06
CA LEU A 23 -6.97 18.41 -7.73
C LEU A 23 -6.68 18.25 -6.24
N MET A 24 -5.45 17.92 -5.91
CA MET A 24 -4.97 17.85 -4.53
C MET A 24 -3.97 18.97 -4.27
N ASN A 25 -4.12 19.67 -3.15
CA ASN A 25 -3.13 20.60 -2.60
C ASN A 25 -2.41 19.89 -1.44
N GLY A 26 -1.40 19.09 -1.77
CA GLY A 26 -0.75 18.23 -0.79
C GLY A 26 -1.68 17.09 -0.35
N TRP A 27 -2.10 17.09 0.92
CA TRP A 27 -2.99 16.06 1.50
C TRP A 27 -4.49 16.44 1.49
N THR A 28 -4.84 17.66 1.12
CA THR A 28 -6.24 18.13 1.06
C THR A 28 -6.74 18.17 -0.37
N ARG A 29 -7.99 17.74 -0.58
CA ARG A 29 -8.68 17.88 -1.87
C ARG A 29 -9.00 19.36 -2.09
N ALA A 30 -8.45 19.91 -3.17
CA ALA A 30 -8.55 21.33 -3.51
C ALA A 30 -9.77 21.66 -4.39
N GLY A 31 -10.33 20.64 -5.04
CA GLY A 31 -11.50 20.75 -5.92
C GLY A 31 -11.44 19.76 -7.06
N GLU A 32 -12.41 19.84 -7.95
CA GLU A 32 -12.54 18.93 -9.09
C GLU A 32 -12.44 19.70 -10.41
N VAL A 33 -11.72 19.14 -11.38
CA VAL A 33 -11.62 19.72 -12.72
C VAL A 33 -12.06 18.71 -13.77
N LEU A 34 -12.77 19.21 -14.76
CA LEU A 34 -13.13 18.47 -15.96
C LEU A 34 -12.09 18.74 -17.05
N LYS A 35 -11.41 17.69 -17.48
CA LYS A 35 -10.38 17.74 -18.51
C LYS A 35 -10.81 16.99 -19.76
N CYS A 36 -10.28 17.42 -20.90
CA CYS A 36 -10.32 16.66 -22.13
C CYS A 36 -9.47 15.38 -21.99
N ALA A 37 -10.06 14.20 -22.22
CA ALA A 37 -9.34 12.93 -22.20
C ALA A 37 -8.21 12.86 -23.25
N SER A 38 -8.36 13.55 -24.39
CA SER A 38 -7.40 13.48 -25.51
C SER A 38 -6.20 14.42 -25.36
N CYS A 39 -6.40 15.66 -24.92
CA CYS A 39 -5.32 16.67 -24.84
C CYS A 39 -5.00 17.14 -23.42
N GLY A 40 -5.77 16.71 -22.41
CA GLY A 40 -5.57 17.11 -21.03
C GLY A 40 -5.93 18.56 -20.71
N ALA A 41 -6.46 19.31 -21.68
CA ALA A 41 -6.88 20.69 -21.45
C ALA A 41 -8.02 20.75 -20.42
N VAL A 42 -7.93 21.70 -19.49
CA VAL A 42 -8.95 21.94 -18.48
C VAL A 42 -10.09 22.73 -19.14
N ILE A 43 -11.28 22.12 -19.20
CA ILE A 43 -12.45 22.69 -19.87
C ILE A 43 -13.29 23.47 -18.87
N GLU A 44 -13.57 22.87 -17.71
CA GLU A 44 -14.30 23.51 -16.62
C GLU A 44 -13.61 23.17 -15.29
N ARG A 45 -13.48 24.18 -14.42
CA ARG A 45 -13.16 23.96 -13.01
C ARG A 45 -14.47 23.89 -12.26
N MET A 46 -14.70 22.78 -11.57
CA MET A 46 -15.80 22.66 -10.63
C MET A 46 -15.26 23.05 -9.26
N ASP A 47 -15.30 24.36 -8.99
CA ASP A 47 -15.05 24.87 -7.65
C ASP A 47 -16.31 24.55 -6.83
N GLU A 48 -16.24 23.47 -6.07
CA GLU A 48 -17.23 23.10 -5.06
C GLU A 48 -17.22 24.13 -3.91
N THR A 49 -17.82 25.29 -4.17
CA THR A 49 -18.28 26.19 -3.11
C THR A 49 -19.49 25.51 -2.46
N GLY A 50 -19.24 24.80 -1.36
CA GLY A 50 -20.29 24.24 -0.50
C GLY A 50 -20.60 22.77 -0.75
N SER A 51 -19.62 21.88 -0.55
CA SER A 51 -19.93 20.63 0.13
C SER A 51 -19.41 20.74 1.56
N SER A 52 -20.31 21.16 2.44
CA SER A 52 -20.27 20.79 3.85
C SER A 52 -20.29 19.26 3.94
N GLY A 53 -19.14 18.64 3.71
CA GLY A 53 -18.79 17.43 4.45
C GLY A 53 -18.76 17.82 5.93
N PRO A 54 -19.22 16.94 6.84
CA PRO A 54 -19.26 17.27 8.24
C PRO A 54 -17.86 17.69 8.66
N GLU A 55 -17.80 18.87 9.25
CA GLU A 55 -16.68 19.36 10.01
C GLU A 55 -16.25 18.21 10.91
N SER A 56 -15.15 17.55 10.54
CA SER A 56 -14.47 16.65 11.46
C SER A 56 -13.70 17.59 12.38
N GLU A 57 -14.47 18.15 13.32
CA GLU A 57 -13.93 18.79 14.49
C GLU A 57 -12.95 17.82 15.13
N ALA A 58 -11.69 18.22 15.13
CA ALA A 58 -10.72 17.69 16.03
C ALA A 58 -11.21 18.00 17.46
N SER A 59 -11.86 17.03 18.08
CA SER A 59 -12.14 17.02 19.51
C SER A 59 -12.25 15.58 19.99
N GLY A 60 -11.19 15.12 20.67
CA GLY A 60 -11.21 14.06 21.68
C GLY A 60 -12.09 12.83 21.43
N GLY A 61 -11.59 11.84 20.70
CA GLY A 61 -12.32 10.58 20.54
C GLY A 61 -11.51 9.41 19.99
N LYS A 62 -10.20 9.35 20.25
CA LYS A 62 -9.36 8.23 19.79
C LYS A 62 -9.74 6.86 20.38
N ALA A 63 -10.61 6.79 21.38
CA ALA A 63 -11.07 5.52 21.95
C ALA A 63 -12.10 4.81 21.05
N ALA A 64 -13.20 5.48 20.70
CA ALA A 64 -14.35 4.84 20.05
C ALA A 64 -14.05 4.23 18.65
N GLY A 65 -13.14 4.83 17.88
CA GLY A 65 -12.74 4.28 16.57
C GLY A 65 -11.87 3.02 16.67
N LEU A 66 -11.02 2.95 17.71
CA LEU A 66 -10.19 1.78 17.97
C LEU A 66 -11.03 0.64 18.55
N ASP A 67 -12.05 0.96 19.35
CA ASP A 67 -13.00 -0.02 19.91
C ASP A 67 -13.86 -0.66 18.80
N ALA A 68 -14.35 0.14 17.85
CA ALA A 68 -15.11 -0.37 16.70
C ALA A 68 -14.26 -1.26 15.77
N LEU A 69 -12.98 -0.90 15.57
CA LEU A 69 -12.02 -1.75 14.87
C LEU A 69 -11.74 -3.04 15.65
N SER A 70 -11.59 -2.96 16.97
CA SER A 70 -11.32 -4.12 17.82
C SER A 70 -12.46 -5.14 17.79
N ALA A 71 -13.71 -4.69 17.78
CA ALA A 71 -14.89 -5.55 17.63
C ALA A 71 -14.95 -6.25 16.26
N LEU A 72 -14.47 -5.60 15.20
CA LEU A 72 -14.45 -6.13 13.83
C LEU A 72 -13.32 -7.14 13.60
N LEU A 73 -12.16 -6.92 14.22
CA LEU A 73 -10.99 -7.81 14.13
C LEU A 73 -11.08 -9.04 15.07
N GLY A 74 -12.19 -9.21 15.80
CA GLY A 74 -12.31 -10.30 16.78
C GLY A 74 -11.36 -10.12 17.97
N GLY A 75 -11.10 -8.87 18.35
CA GLY A 75 -10.29 -8.50 19.49
C GLY A 75 -11.02 -8.75 20.81
N ASP A 76 -11.46 -9.98 21.04
CA ASP A 76 -11.60 -10.46 22.41
C ASP A 76 -10.20 -10.37 23.01
N THR A 77 -10.06 -9.57 24.07
CA THR A 77 -8.87 -9.52 24.92
C THR A 77 -8.71 -10.83 25.70
N GLU A 78 -8.78 -11.97 25.02
CA GLU A 78 -8.17 -13.20 25.49
C GLU A 78 -6.68 -13.05 25.24
N SER A 79 -6.02 -12.66 26.34
CA SER A 79 -4.60 -12.87 26.62
C SER A 79 -3.81 -13.24 25.38
N LYS A 80 -3.20 -12.22 24.73
CA LYS A 80 -2.11 -12.34 23.76
C LYS A 80 -1.49 -13.71 23.93
N ALA A 81 -1.96 -14.70 23.15
CA ALA A 81 -1.59 -16.08 23.41
C ALA A 81 -0.09 -16.06 23.36
N ALA A 82 0.54 -16.26 24.53
CA ALA A 82 1.96 -16.06 24.67
C ALA A 82 2.55 -17.00 23.65
N VAL A 83 3.06 -16.44 22.54
CA VAL A 83 3.66 -17.23 21.47
C VAL A 83 4.62 -18.14 22.22
N PRO A 84 4.41 -19.47 22.19
CA PRO A 84 5.14 -20.36 23.08
C PRO A 84 6.61 -20.00 22.94
N GLU A 85 7.31 -19.72 24.04
CA GLU A 85 8.68 -19.18 23.98
C GLU A 85 9.61 -20.08 23.13
N GLY A 86 9.21 -21.33 22.91
CA GLY A 86 9.81 -22.29 21.98
C GLY A 86 9.61 -22.01 20.48
N PHE A 87 8.54 -21.32 20.05
CA PHE A 87 8.26 -21.02 18.63
C PHE A 87 9.17 -19.91 18.09
N LEU A 88 9.53 -18.95 18.95
CA LEU A 88 10.55 -17.94 18.62
C LEU A 88 11.98 -18.49 18.77
N LYS A 89 12.15 -19.57 19.56
CA LYS A 89 13.41 -20.31 19.73
C LYS A 89 13.59 -21.47 18.75
N GLN A 90 12.58 -21.82 17.95
CA GLN A 90 12.79 -22.69 16.80
C GLN A 90 13.75 -21.95 15.89
N GLU A 91 15.00 -22.40 15.91
CA GLU A 91 16.12 -21.84 15.18
C GLU A 91 15.66 -21.56 13.76
N ARG A 92 15.62 -20.28 13.37
CA ARG A 92 15.25 -19.87 12.04
C ARG A 92 16.35 -20.35 11.07
N ARG A 93 16.23 -21.58 10.59
CA ARG A 93 17.18 -22.26 9.69
C ARG A 93 17.00 -21.82 8.24
N PHE A 94 16.86 -20.52 8.02
CA PHE A 94 16.61 -19.96 6.69
C PHE A 94 17.90 -19.87 5.88
N CYS A 95 17.80 -20.11 4.58
CA CYS A 95 18.93 -19.96 3.65
C CYS A 95 19.51 -18.54 3.67
N ARG A 96 18.73 -17.52 4.04
CA ARG A 96 19.23 -16.16 4.25
C ARG A 96 20.29 -16.08 5.35
N ASP A 97 20.14 -16.85 6.41
CA ASP A 97 20.97 -16.75 7.61
C ASP A 97 22.08 -17.85 7.62
N CYS A 98 22.19 -18.59 6.51
CA CYS A 98 23.12 -19.70 6.33
C CYS A 98 24.51 -19.22 5.86
N ALA A 99 25.56 -19.86 6.37
CA ALA A 99 26.96 -19.63 6.00
C ALA A 99 27.25 -19.90 4.51
N TYR A 100 26.55 -20.85 3.90
CA TYR A 100 26.73 -21.23 2.49
C TYR A 100 25.95 -20.36 1.50
N ARG A 101 25.31 -19.27 1.96
CA ARG A 101 24.54 -18.36 1.11
C ARG A 101 25.45 -17.51 0.23
N ILE A 102 25.31 -17.67 -1.08
CA ILE A 102 25.92 -16.79 -2.08
C ILE A 102 24.83 -15.86 -2.61
N ALA A 103 24.82 -14.61 -2.12
CA ALA A 103 23.89 -13.59 -2.59
C ALA A 103 24.54 -12.77 -3.72
N THR A 104 23.86 -12.69 -4.85
CA THR A 104 24.17 -11.76 -5.94
C THR A 104 22.99 -10.79 -6.11
N ALA A 105 23.16 -9.74 -6.91
CA ALA A 105 22.13 -8.70 -7.06
C ALA A 105 20.74 -9.22 -7.50
N PHE A 106 20.67 -10.37 -8.18
CA PHE A 106 19.42 -10.89 -8.77
C PHE A 106 19.04 -12.29 -8.30
N ARG A 107 19.94 -13.03 -7.65
CA ARG A 107 19.70 -14.41 -7.23
C ARG A 107 20.46 -14.75 -5.96
N MET A 108 19.89 -15.67 -5.19
CA MET A 108 20.57 -16.33 -4.09
C MET A 108 20.77 -17.80 -4.42
N ARG A 109 22.01 -18.27 -4.23
CA ARG A 109 22.40 -19.66 -4.50
C ARG A 109 22.96 -20.28 -3.23
N CYS A 110 22.68 -21.57 -3.03
CA CYS A 110 23.35 -22.37 -2.02
C CYS A 110 24.70 -22.84 -2.57
N GLY A 111 25.81 -22.45 -1.95
CA GLY A 111 27.15 -22.92 -2.32
C GLY A 111 27.39 -24.40 -2.05
N ARG A 112 26.60 -25.03 -1.17
CA ARG A 112 26.73 -26.46 -0.81
C ARG A 112 25.96 -27.40 -1.74
N HIS A 113 24.77 -27.01 -2.19
CA HIS A 113 23.92 -27.82 -3.07
C HIS A 113 23.88 -27.32 -4.51
N GLU A 114 24.60 -26.24 -4.81
CA GLU A 114 24.77 -25.71 -6.16
C GLU A 114 23.46 -25.34 -6.89
N LYS A 115 22.41 -25.03 -6.13
CA LYS A 115 21.08 -24.66 -6.63
C LYS A 115 20.67 -23.26 -6.19
N ASP A 116 19.81 -22.64 -7.00
CA ASP A 116 19.15 -21.41 -6.60
C ASP A 116 18.15 -21.70 -5.47
N VAL A 117 18.09 -20.79 -4.49
CA VAL A 117 17.28 -20.92 -3.27
C VAL A 117 16.61 -19.58 -2.94
N ASN A 118 15.43 -19.65 -2.33
CA ASN A 118 14.77 -18.48 -1.77
C ASN A 118 15.31 -18.15 -0.38
N PRO A 119 15.21 -16.87 0.07
CA PRO A 119 15.65 -16.48 1.41
C PRO A 119 14.99 -17.25 2.56
N MET A 120 13.73 -17.65 2.37
CA MET A 120 12.92 -18.34 3.39
C MET A 120 12.94 -19.86 3.27
N ASP A 121 13.69 -20.42 2.32
CA ASP A 121 13.87 -21.88 2.24
C ASP A 121 14.69 -22.37 3.45
N ASP A 122 14.35 -23.52 3.98
CA ASP A 122 15.07 -24.20 5.05
C ASP A 122 15.69 -25.52 4.56
N CYS A 123 16.75 -25.98 5.23
CA CYS A 123 17.40 -27.24 4.90
C CYS A 123 18.07 -27.89 6.14
N PRO A 124 18.25 -29.23 6.14
CA PRO A 124 18.91 -29.93 7.25
C PRO A 124 20.40 -29.60 7.36
N ASP A 125 21.01 -29.12 6.28
CA ASP A 125 22.42 -28.74 6.17
C ASP A 125 22.72 -27.30 6.60
N PHE A 126 21.75 -26.63 7.23
CA PHE A 126 21.88 -25.25 7.70
C PHE A 126 23.07 -25.10 8.66
N THR A 127 23.89 -24.09 8.42
CA THR A 127 24.97 -23.68 9.32
C THR A 127 24.84 -22.18 9.53
N PRO A 128 24.69 -21.69 10.76
CA PRO A 128 24.50 -20.26 11.01
C PRO A 128 25.74 -19.47 10.54
N ARG A 129 25.50 -18.31 9.93
CA ARG A 129 26.58 -17.41 9.52
C ARG A 129 27.19 -16.74 10.76
N THR A 130 28.40 -17.13 11.12
CA THR A 130 29.21 -16.45 12.13
C THR A 130 29.78 -15.17 11.54
N GLY A 131 29.16 -14.04 11.85
CA GLY A 131 29.65 -12.72 11.44
C GLY A 131 28.50 -11.78 11.10
N GLU A 132 28.06 -11.05 12.13
CA GLU A 132 27.55 -9.69 12.03
C GLU A 132 28.41 -8.81 12.94
#